data_AF-A0A0J8GWD4-F1
#
_entry.id   AF-A0A0J8GWD4-F1
#
_cell.length_a   1.000
_cell.length_b   1.000
_cell.length_c   1.000
_cell.angle_alpha   90.00
_cell.angle_beta   90.00
_cell.angle_gamma   90.00
#
_symmetry.space_group_name_H-M   'P 1'
#
loop_
_entity.id
_entity.type
_entity.pdbx_description
1 polymer ?
#
loop_
_entity_poly.entity_id
_entity_poly.type
_entity_poly.pdbx_seq_one_letter_code
_entity_poly.pdbx_strand_id
1 'polypeptide(L)' 'MLNKLKLVSLIFVFSLISGCANVEVWQKKNLAKTEMQWQPDEMQASFNNHVYFSKEASSGGNVTAGGGCGCN' A
#
# COMPACT_ATOMS: atom_id res chain seq x y z
N MET A 1 -33.82 -27.91 -2.54
CA MET A 1 -32.65 -27.17 -3.06
C MET A 1 -32.54 -25.75 -2.52
N LEU A 2 -33.62 -24.95 -2.50
CA LEU A 2 -33.60 -23.54 -2.06
C LEU A 2 -32.99 -23.30 -0.66
N ASN A 3 -33.28 -24.16 0.33
CA ASN A 3 -32.73 -24.02 1.68
C ASN A 3 -31.22 -24.28 1.76
N LYS A 4 -30.70 -25.20 0.93
CA LYS A 4 -29.25 -25.45 0.85
C LYS A 4 -28.52 -24.24 0.24
N LEU A 5 -29.13 -23.61 -0.77
CA LEU A 5 -28.58 -22.41 -1.40
C LEU A 5 -28.57 -21.21 -0.45
N LYS A 6 -29.63 -21.02 0.36
CA LYS A 6 -29.67 -20.00 1.41
C LYS A 6 -28.59 -20.22 2.47
N LEU A 7 -28.35 -21.46 2.87
CA LEU A 7 -27.32 -21.80 3.86
C LEU A 7 -25.90 -21.49 3.34
N VAL A 8 -25.62 -21.82 2.07
CA VAL A 8 -24.35 -21.50 1.41
C VAL A 8 -24.13 -19.98 1.32
N SER A 9 -25.17 -19.22 0.95
CA SER A 9 -25.11 -17.76 0.90
C SER A 9 -24.81 -17.14 2.28
N LEU A 10 -25.47 -17.65 3.33
CA LEU A 10 -25.24 -17.18 4.70
C LEU A 10 -23.79 -17.42 5.16
N ILE A 11 -23.25 -18.60 4.90
CA ILE A 11 -21.85 -18.95 5.22
C ILE A 11 -20.89 -18.03 4.47
N PHE A 12 -21.15 -17.75 3.19
CA PHE A 12 -20.32 -16.86 2.39
C PHE A 12 -20.28 -15.44 2.98
N VAL A 13 -21.43 -14.89 3.38
CA VAL A 13 -21.50 -13.58 4.02
C VAL A 13 -20.71 -13.55 5.34
N PHE A 14 -20.86 -14.56 6.20
CA PHE A 14 -20.08 -14.63 7.45
C PHE A 14 -18.58 -14.75 7.23
N SER A 15 -18.14 -15.41 6.16
CA SER A 15 -16.71 -15.52 5.82
C SER A 15 -16.09 -14.16 5.49
N LEU A 16 -16.84 -13.25 4.83
CA LEU A 16 -16.33 -11.95 4.40
C LEU A 16 -16.04 -10.99 5.57
N ILE A 17 -16.77 -11.13 6.68
CA ILE A 17 -16.65 -10.26 7.88
C ILE A 17 -15.69 -10.83 8.94
N SER A 18 -15.19 -12.05 8.76
CA SER A 18 -14.34 -12.73 9.76
C SER A 18 -12.92 -12.15 9.90
N GLY A 19 -12.50 -11.24 9.02
CA GLY A 19 -11.16 -10.64 9.02
C GLY A 19 -10.99 -9.40 9.91
N CYS A 20 -12.05 -8.89 10.55
CA CYS A 20 -11.96 -7.70 11.38
C CYS A 20 -11.36 -8.05 12.75
N ALA A 21 -10.08 -7.79 12.95
CA ALA A 21 -9.38 -7.98 14.22
C ALA A 21 -9.01 -6.63 14.84
N ASN A 22 -9.24 -6.48 16.15
CA ASN A 22 -8.74 -5.33 16.89
C ASN A 22 -7.25 -5.55 17.19
N VAL A 23 -6.39 -4.65 16.71
CA VAL A 23 -4.93 -4.73 16.89
C VAL A 23 -4.51 -3.69 17.91
N GLU A 24 -3.95 -4.16 19.02
CA GLU A 24 -3.45 -3.30 20.09
C GLU A 24 -2.17 -2.58 19.67
N VAL A 25 -1.95 -1.37 20.19
CA VAL A 25 -0.86 -0.48 19.75
C VAL A 25 0.53 -1.15 19.88
N TRP A 26 0.76 -1.93 20.94
CA TRP A 26 2.04 -2.62 21.16
C TRP A 26 2.28 -3.81 20.22
N GLN A 27 1.23 -4.40 19.63
CA GLN A 27 1.36 -5.50 18.68
C GLN A 27 1.93 -5.03 17.35
N LYS A 28 1.82 -3.73 17.04
CA LYS A 28 2.32 -3.12 15.82
C LYS A 28 3.81 -3.41 15.58
N LYS A 29 4.63 -3.48 16.63
CA LYS A 29 6.07 -3.83 16.51
C LYS A 29 6.30 -5.20 15.87
N ASN A 30 5.44 -6.17 16.15
CA ASN A 30 5.59 -7.53 15.63
C ASN A 30 4.87 -7.72 14.28
N LEU A 31 3.83 -6.93 14.03
CA LEU A 31 2.98 -7.03 12.84
C LEU A 31 3.48 -6.19 11.65
N ALA A 32 4.06 -5.02 11.91
CA ALA A 32 4.53 -4.09 10.88
C ALA A 32 5.99 -4.37 10.50
N LYS A 33 6.21 -5.43 9.71
CA LYS A 33 7.56 -5.80 9.24
C LYS A 33 8.09 -4.78 8.24
N THR A 34 9.41 -4.59 8.21
CA THR A 34 10.06 -3.60 7.34
C THR A 34 9.83 -3.90 5.86
N GLU A 35 9.82 -5.17 5.47
CA GLU A 35 9.58 -5.62 4.10
C GLU A 35 8.15 -5.36 3.58
N MET A 36 7.21 -5.01 4.46
CA MET A 36 5.84 -4.63 4.08
C MET A 36 5.71 -3.14 3.78
N GLN A 37 6.76 -2.35 4.00
CA GLN A 37 6.75 -0.93 3.65
C GLN A 37 6.82 -0.74 2.14
N TRP A 38 6.23 0.34 1.64
CA TRP A 38 6.29 0.73 0.23
C TRP A 38 7.72 0.94 -0.27
N GLN A 39 8.59 1.42 0.61
CA GLN A 39 10.01 1.64 0.35
C GLN A 39 10.81 1.06 1.53
N PRO A 40 11.11 -0.24 1.52
CA PRO A 40 11.84 -0.89 2.62
C PRO A 40 13.32 -0.48 2.65
N ASP A 41 13.86 -0.02 1.52
CA ASP A 41 15.21 0.52 1.37
C ASP A 41 15.16 1.97 0.88
N GLU A 42 15.36 2.90 1.82
CA GLU A 42 15.35 4.35 1.55
C GLU A 42 16.50 4.78 0.64
N MET A 43 17.66 4.11 0.69
CA MET A 43 18.81 4.44 -0.14
C MET A 43 18.54 4.09 -1.59
N GLN A 44 17.99 2.89 -1.82
CA GLN A 44 17.59 2.47 -3.16
C GLN A 44 16.47 3.36 -3.70
N ALA A 45 15.48 3.71 -2.87
CA ALA A 45 14.41 4.62 -3.27
C ALA A 45 14.95 6.00 -3.65
N SER A 46 15.86 6.56 -2.85
CA SER A 46 16.52 7.84 -3.15
C SER A 46 17.32 7.80 -4.44
N PHE A 47 18.10 6.73 -4.65
CA PHE A 47 18.87 6.54 -5.87
C PHE A 47 17.96 6.45 -7.11
N ASN A 48 16.89 5.66 -7.04
CA ASN A 48 15.93 5.53 -8.14
C ASN A 48 15.25 6.86 -8.46
N ASN A 49 14.86 7.62 -7.43
CA ASN A 49 14.32 8.97 -7.61
C ASN A 49 15.35 9.89 -8.29
N HIS A 50 16.61 9.88 -7.85
CA HIS A 50 17.66 10.68 -8.48
C HIS A 50 17.83 10.33 -9.96
N VAL A 51 17.87 9.03 -10.31
CA VAL A 51 17.98 8.58 -11.71
C VAL A 51 16.74 9.00 -12.51
N TYR A 52 15.54 8.83 -11.96
CA TYR A 52 14.27 9.20 -12.59
C TYR A 52 14.24 10.70 -12.90
N PHE A 53 14.51 11.56 -11.91
CA PHE A 53 14.57 13.01 -12.14
C PHE A 53 15.65 13.41 -13.15
N SER A 54 16.79 12.74 -13.14
CA SER A 54 17.87 13.06 -14.10
C SER A 54 17.48 12.74 -15.54
N LYS A 55 16.56 11.80 -15.75
CA LYS A 55 16.14 11.34 -17.08
C LYS A 55 14.80 11.92 -17.53
N GLU A 56 13.87 12.14 -16.61
CA GLU A 56 12.44 12.32 -16.89
C GLU A 56 11.83 13.52 -16.14
N ALA A 57 12.66 14.43 -15.61
CA ALA A 57 12.27 15.67 -14.92
C ALA A 57 11.19 16.51 -15.65
N SER A 58 11.07 16.39 -16.97
CA SER A 58 10.02 17.11 -17.72
C SER A 58 8.59 16.80 -17.28
N SER A 59 8.35 15.68 -16.60
CA SER A 59 7.01 15.21 -16.17
C SER A 59 6.53 15.75 -14.82
N GLY A 60 7.39 16.41 -14.04
CA GLY A 60 7.10 16.85 -12.67
C GLY A 60 7.05 15.65 -11.72
N GLY A 61 7.99 15.59 -10.77
CA GLY A 61 8.04 14.44 -9.85
C GLY A 61 7.13 14.56 -8.63
N ASN A 62 7.10 13.49 -7.84
CA ASN A 62 6.19 13.31 -6.71
C ASN A 62 6.54 14.14 -5.45
N VAL A 63 7.44 15.11 -5.58
CA VAL A 63 7.90 16.03 -4.53
C VAL A 63 7.89 17.44 -5.09
N THR A 64 7.31 18.37 -4.32
CA THR A 64 7.01 19.75 -4.71
C THR A 64 8.23 20.65 -4.98
N ALA A 65 9.45 20.11 -4.93
CA ALA A 65 10.69 20.87 -5.03
C ALA A 65 11.80 20.09 -5.76
N GLY A 66 11.61 19.77 -7.05
CA GLY A 66 12.75 19.26 -7.83
C GLY A 66 12.45 18.89 -9.26
N GLY A 67 12.98 19.68 -10.19
CA GLY A 67 13.31 19.25 -11.55
C GLY A 67 12.12 19.06 -12.47
N GLY A 68 11.61 20.16 -13.02
CA GLY A 68 10.68 20.21 -14.15
C GLY A 68 10.52 21.67 -14.58
N CYS A 69 10.03 21.92 -15.80
CA CYS A 69 9.82 23.27 -16.37
C CYS A 69 8.86 24.17 -15.55
N GLY A 70 8.28 23.68 -14.44
CA GLY A 70 7.47 24.49 -13.53
C GLY A 70 6.14 24.96 -14.12
N CYS A 71 5.70 24.42 -15.26
CA CYS A 71 4.39 24.73 -15.82
C CYS A 71 3.31 23.95 -15.05
N ASN A 72 2.71 24.61 -14.06
CA ASN A 72 1.32 24.37 -13.65
C ASN A 72 0.44 25.35 -14.42
#